data_AF-A0A0S6XIT3-F1
#
_entry.id   AF-A0A0S6XIT3-F1
#
_cell.length_a   1.000
_cell.length_b   1.000
_cell.length_c   1.000
_cell.angle_alpha   90.00
_cell.angle_beta   90.00
_cell.angle_gamma   90.00
#
_symmetry.space_group_name_H-M   'P 1'
#
loop_
_entity.id
_entity.type
_entity.pdbx_description
1 polymer ?
#
loop_
_entity_poly.entity_id
_entity_poly.type
_entity_poly.pdbx_seq_one_letter_code
_entity_poly.pdbx_strand_id
1 'polypeptide(L)'
;MTIHHHRYDDGQSGRDYMLEINPHFRNTSEADKYNRIDARWVDTKTGLFIDITTLHRNVSAEAEGKVGAMMSKDRHHYDVKDIFPLRETVIRTNVSDQA
;
A
#
# COMPACT_ATOMS: atom_id res chain seq x y z
N MET A 1 -14.31 1.28 2.45
CA MET A 1 -13.81 0.25 3.38
C MET A 1 -14.39 -1.07 2.94
N THR A 2 -13.56 -2.11 2.86
CA THR A 2 -13.96 -3.46 2.40
C THR A 2 -13.45 -4.48 3.40
N ILE A 3 -14.28 -5.46 3.78
CA ILE A 3 -13.88 -6.57 4.64
C ILE A 3 -13.55 -7.77 3.77
N HIS A 4 -12.46 -8.44 4.11
CA HIS A 4 -11.95 -9.61 3.43
C HIS A 4 -11.81 -10.76 4.42
N HIS A 5 -12.47 -11.88 4.12
CA HIS A 5 -12.45 -13.07 4.95
C HIS A 5 -11.36 -14.03 4.44
N HIS A 6 -10.36 -14.30 5.28
CA HIS A 6 -9.34 -15.30 5.00
C HIS A 6 -9.60 -16.55 5.83
N ARG A 7 -9.82 -17.68 5.15
CA ARG A 7 -9.93 -19.00 5.78
C ARG A 7 -8.55 -19.63 5.87
N TYR A 8 -8.26 -20.25 7.01
CA TYR A 8 -7.06 -21.05 7.15
C TYR A 8 -7.25 -22.44 6.53
N ASP A 9 -6.15 -23.15 6.34
CA ASP A 9 -6.14 -24.47 5.68
C ASP A 9 -6.93 -25.54 6.46
N ASP A 10 -7.21 -25.30 7.76
CA ASP A 10 -8.05 -26.17 8.58
C ASP A 10 -9.55 -26.12 8.22
N GLY A 11 -9.97 -25.17 7.37
CA GLY A 11 -11.33 -24.98 6.89
C GLY A 11 -12.36 -24.53 7.94
N GLN A 12 -11.99 -24.53 9.22
CA GLN A 12 -12.89 -24.23 10.35
C GLN A 12 -12.62 -22.86 10.96
N SER A 13 -11.39 -22.37 10.85
CA SER A 13 -11.01 -21.09 11.43
C SER A 13 -10.55 -20.09 10.35
N GLY A 14 -10.58 -18.82 10.71
CA GLY A 14 -10.25 -17.74 9.80
C GLY A 14 -10.02 -16.41 10.50
N ARG A 15 -9.72 -15.40 9.70
CA ARG A 15 -9.52 -14.01 10.12
C ARG A 15 -10.21 -13.07 9.14
N ASP A 16 -10.75 -12.01 9.71
CA ASP A 16 -11.29 -10.89 8.97
C ASP A 16 -10.25 -9.79 8.91
N TYR A 17 -9.96 -9.35 7.70
CA TYR A 17 -9.04 -8.27 7.42
C TYR A 17 -9.80 -7.13 6.74
N MET A 18 -9.62 -5.93 7.24
CA MET A 18 -10.23 -4.73 6.72
C MET A 18 -9.23 -4.00 5.83
N LEU A 19 -9.62 -3.76 4.57
CA LEU A 19 -8.91 -2.85 3.69
C LEU A 19 -9.58 -1.48 3.75
N GLU A 20 -8.80 -0.49 4.19
CA GLU A 20 -9.18 0.90 4.21
C GLU A 20 -8.31 1.67 3.22
N ILE A 21 -8.95 2.38 2.28
CA ILE A 21 -8.28 3.27 1.33
C ILE A 21 -8.41 4.69 1.86
N ASN A 22 -7.29 5.41 1.96
CA ASN A 22 -7.29 6.79 2.37
C ASN A 22 -8.06 7.63 1.32
N PRO A 23 -9.08 8.42 1.69
CA PRO A 23 -9.82 9.27 0.73
C PRO A 23 -8.94 10.23 -0.07
N HIS A 24 -7.76 10.57 0.46
CA HIS A 24 -6.78 11.46 -0.15
C HIS A 24 -5.59 10.72 -0.78
N PHE A 25 -5.73 9.43 -1.10
CA PHE A 25 -4.66 8.62 -1.72
C PHE A 25 -4.11 9.22 -3.02
N ARG A 26 -4.90 10.02 -3.74
CA ARG A 26 -4.45 10.72 -4.96
C ARG A 26 -3.53 11.92 -4.72
N ASN A 27 -3.54 12.50 -3.52
CA ASN A 27 -2.67 13.62 -3.20
C ASN A 27 -1.25 13.11 -2.95
N THR A 28 -0.35 13.32 -3.90
CA THR A 28 1.05 12.85 -3.84
C THR A 28 1.98 13.79 -3.08
N SER A 29 1.48 14.86 -2.45
CA SER A 29 2.32 15.84 -1.76
C SER A 29 2.92 15.32 -0.45
N GLU A 30 4.23 15.51 -0.27
CA GLU A 30 4.95 15.25 0.99
C GLU A 30 4.75 16.37 2.05
N ALA A 31 4.12 17.48 1.65
CA ALA A 31 3.85 18.61 2.54
C ALA A 31 2.68 18.34 3.49
N ASP A 32 1.73 17.48 3.08
CA ASP A 32 0.59 17.10 3.90
C ASP A 32 1.03 16.11 5.01
N LYS A 33 1.18 16.63 6.22
CA LYS A 33 1.67 15.84 7.36
C LYS A 33 0.66 14.80 7.86
N TYR A 34 -0.62 14.94 7.50
CA TYR A 34 -1.71 14.05 7.93
C TYR A 34 -2.01 12.96 6.90
N ASN A 35 -1.57 13.13 5.65
CA ASN A 35 -1.80 12.19 4.55
C ASN A 35 -0.53 11.40 4.16
N ARG A 36 -0.04 10.53 5.06
CA ARG A 36 1.22 9.80 4.85
C ARG A 36 1.10 8.41 4.24
N ILE A 37 -0.08 7.79 4.33
CA ILE A 37 -0.34 6.44 3.82
C ILE A 37 -1.49 6.49 2.82
N ASP A 38 -1.47 5.58 1.86
CA ASP A 38 -2.49 5.47 0.82
C ASP A 38 -3.58 4.47 1.16
N ALA A 39 -3.23 3.44 1.92
CA ALA A 39 -4.17 2.44 2.39
C ALA A 39 -3.62 1.73 3.64
N ARG A 40 -4.48 0.94 4.28
CA ARG A 40 -4.13 0.10 5.42
C ARG A 40 -4.90 -1.22 5.36
N TRP A 41 -4.19 -2.31 5.67
CA TRP A 41 -4.81 -3.57 6.08
C TRP A 41 -4.86 -3.64 7.60
N VAL A 42 -6.00 -4.03 8.17
CA VAL A 42 -6.18 -4.21 9.62
C VAL A 42 -6.73 -5.59 9.92
N ASP A 43 -6.08 -6.36 10.79
CA ASP A 43 -6.67 -7.54 11.44
C ASP A 43 -7.74 -7.04 12.43
N THR A 44 -9.01 -7.30 12.14
CA THR A 44 -10.12 -6.76 12.96
C THR A 44 -10.19 -7.37 14.35
N LYS A 45 -9.55 -8.53 14.58
CA LYS A 45 -9.54 -9.20 15.88
C LYS A 45 -8.46 -8.62 16.80
N THR A 46 -7.28 -8.35 16.26
CA THR A 46 -6.12 -7.93 17.08
C THR A 46 -5.84 -6.44 17.00
N GLY A 47 -6.31 -5.76 15.95
CA GLY A 47 -5.96 -4.37 15.64
C GLY A 47 -4.57 -4.21 15.04
N LEU A 48 -3.81 -5.29 14.80
CA LEU A 48 -2.56 -5.23 14.05
C LEU A 48 -2.82 -4.78 12.61
N PHE A 49 -1.89 -4.01 12.06
CA PHE A 49 -2.08 -3.42 10.74
C PHE A 49 -0.80 -3.34 9.92
N ILE A 50 -0.99 -3.22 8.60
CA ILE A 50 0.05 -2.93 7.62
C ILE A 50 -0.33 -1.65 6.90
N ASP A 51 0.54 -0.65 6.97
CA ASP A 51 0.43 0.58 6.19
C ASP A 51 0.96 0.39 4.77
N ILE A 52 0.25 0.95 3.81
CA ILE A 52 0.59 0.92 2.39
C ILE A 52 0.82 2.35 1.94
N THR A 53 2.02 2.62 1.42
CA THR A 53 2.36 3.88 0.77
C THR A 53 2.86 3.57 -0.63
N THR A 54 2.33 4.28 -1.61
CA THR A 54 2.67 4.11 -3.02
C THR A 54 3.93 4.90 -3.37
N LEU A 55 4.70 4.35 -4.31
CA LEU A 55 5.85 5.01 -4.89
C LEU A 55 5.38 5.96 -6.01
N HIS A 56 5.89 7.18 -6.00
CA HIS A 56 5.58 8.24 -6.97
C HIS A 56 6.85 8.74 -7.65
N ARG A 57 6.70 9.33 -8.84
CA ARG A 57 7.77 10.13 -9.44
C ARG A 57 7.93 11.44 -8.67
N ASN A 58 9.17 11.82 -8.37
CA ASN A 58 9.47 13.08 -7.72
C ASN A 58 9.62 14.18 -8.78
N VAL A 59 8.48 14.77 -9.17
CA VAL A 59 8.41 15.76 -10.27
C VAL A 59 9.26 17.00 -9.99
N SER A 60 9.34 17.43 -8.73
CA SER A 60 10.17 18.56 -8.33
C SER A 60 11.66 18.28 -8.52
N ALA A 61 12.14 17.12 -8.08
CA ALA A 61 13.52 16.69 -8.29
C ALA A 61 13.84 16.46 -9.77
N GLU A 62 12.90 15.90 -10.53
CA GLU A 62 13.06 15.73 -11.98
C GLU A 62 13.17 17.09 -12.70
N ALA A 63 12.42 18.11 -12.27
CA ALA A 63 12.53 19.48 -12.81
C ALA A 63 13.90 20.13 -12.50
N GLU A 64 14.58 19.70 -11.44
CA GLU A 64 15.97 20.07 -11.11
C GLU A 64 17.02 19.24 -11.87
N GLY A 65 16.60 18.34 -12.77
CA GLY A 65 17.48 17.51 -13.58
C GLY A 65 17.82 16.14 -12.97
N LYS A 66 17.23 15.77 -11.82
CA LYS A 66 17.41 14.43 -11.21
C LYS A 66 16.44 13.43 -11.86
N VAL A 67 16.73 13.08 -13.12
CA VAL A 67 15.92 12.14 -13.89
C VAL A 67 15.84 10.78 -13.18
N GLY A 68 14.62 10.24 -13.04
CA GLY A 68 14.40 8.96 -12.37
C GLY A 68 14.31 9.06 -10.84
N ALA A 69 14.26 10.28 -10.28
CA ALA A 69 13.98 10.47 -8.87
C ALA A 69 12.55 10.00 -8.53
N MET A 70 12.45 9.13 -7.54
CA MET A 70 11.21 8.59 -7.00
C MET A 70 11.06 8.99 -5.54
N MET A 71 9.83 8.98 -5.03
CA MET A 71 9.53 9.31 -3.64
C MET A 71 8.28 8.59 -3.15
N SER A 72 8.10 8.55 -1.83
CA SER A 72 6.85 8.15 -1.16
C SER A 72 6.38 9.28 -0.23
N LYS A 73 5.09 9.30 0.11
CA LYS A 73 4.49 10.39 0.93
C LYS A 73 5.06 10.51 2.35
N ASP A 74 5.76 9.49 2.80
CA ASP A 74 6.46 9.48 4.08
C ASP A 74 7.87 10.09 4.02
N ARG A 75 8.26 10.69 2.88
CA ARG A 75 9.53 11.38 2.60
C ARG A 75 10.74 10.48 2.41
N HIS A 76 10.53 9.22 2.05
CA HIS A 76 11.62 8.43 1.49
C HIS A 76 11.81 8.77 0.01
N HIS A 77 13.08 8.85 -0.41
CA HIS A 77 13.47 9.13 -1.78
C HIS A 77 14.31 7.98 -2.31
N TYR A 78 14.15 7.70 -3.60
CA TYR A 78 14.81 6.59 -4.27
C TYR A 78 15.22 6.99 -5.69
N ASP A 79 16.20 6.28 -6.26
CA ASP A 79 16.43 6.29 -7.70
C ASP A 79 15.66 5.11 -8.31
N VAL A 80 15.04 5.33 -9.47
CA VAL A 80 14.33 4.29 -10.22
C VAL A 80 15.20 3.04 -10.46
N LYS A 81 16.51 3.21 -10.64
CA LYS A 81 17.45 2.09 -10.88
C LYS A 81 17.66 1.20 -9.66
N ASP A 82 17.39 1.71 -8.46
CA ASP A 82 17.57 0.97 -7.21
C ASP A 82 16.32 0.12 -6.88
N ILE A 83 15.20 0.37 -7.57
CA ILE A 83 13.91 -0.27 -7.33
C ILE A 83 13.56 -1.25 -8.45
N PHE A 84 13.84 -0.91 -9.71
CA PHE A 84 13.39 -1.68 -10.85
C PHE A 84 14.43 -2.72 -11.32
N PRO A 85 13.99 -3.89 -11.83
CA PRO A 85 12.60 -4.25 -12.13
C PRO A 85 11.82 -4.76 -10.91
N LEU A 86 10.56 -4.34 -10.80
CA LEU A 86 9.61 -4.89 -9.83
C LEU A 86 8.90 -6.12 -10.40
N ARG A 87 8.59 -7.08 -9.53
CA ARG A 87 7.76 -8.24 -9.87
C ARG A 87 6.29 -7.87 -9.72
N GLU A 88 5.53 -8.03 -10.80
CA GLU A 88 4.07 -7.94 -10.74
C GLU A 88 3.52 -9.04 -9.83
N THR A 89 2.65 -8.67 -8.89
CA THR A 89 2.01 -9.58 -7.96
C THR A 89 0.62 -9.06 -7.59
N VAL A 90 -0.26 -9.98 -7.18
CA VAL A 90 -1.58 -9.64 -6.64
C VAL A 90 -1.60 -10.01 -5.17
N ILE A 91 -1.83 -9.02 -4.31
CA ILE A 91 -2.06 -9.24 -2.88
C ILE A 91 -3.56 -9.44 -2.70
N ARG A 92 -3.96 -10.67 -2.38
CA ARG A 92 -5.35 -11.04 -2.11
C ARG A 92 -5.43 -11.83 -0.81
N THR A 93 -6.54 -11.70 -0.10
CA THR A 93 -6.98 -12.73 0.83
C THR A 93 -7.51 -13.90 0.01
N ASN A 94 -7.06 -15.12 0.25
CA ASN A 94 -7.62 -16.29 -0.43
C ASN A 94 -9.11 -16.40 -0.05
N VAL A 95 -9.98 -16.07 -0.99
CA VAL A 95 -11.39 -16.46 -0.95
C VAL A 95 -11.43 -17.83 -1.60
N SER A 96 -11.67 -18.88 -0.82
CA SER A 96 -11.97 -20.18 -1.40
C SER A 96 -13.32 -20.06 -2.11
N ASP A 97 -13.30 -19.87 -3.43
CA ASP A 97 -14.46 -20.16 -4.27
C ASP A 97 -14.70 -21.67 -4.19
N GLN A 98 -15.60 -22.06 -3.30
CA GLN A 98 -16.33 -23.31 -3.43
C GLN A 98 -17.82 -22.96 -3.44
N ALA A 99 -18.36 -22.91 -4.65
CA ALA A 99 -19.76 -23.19 -4.93
C ALA A 99 -19.95 -24.71 -5.02
#